data_AF-A0AAJ2C449-F1
#
_entry.id   AF-A0AAJ2C449-F1
#
_cell.length_a   1.000
_cell.length_b   1.000
_cell.length_c   1.000
_cell.angle_alpha   90.00
_cell.angle_beta   90.00
_cell.angle_gamma   90.00
#
_symmetry.space_group_name_H-M   'P 1'
#
loop_
_entity.id
_entity.type
_entity.pdbx_description
1 polymer ?
#
loop_
_entity_poly.entity_id
_entity_poly.type
_entity_poly.pdbx_seq_one_letter_code
_entity_poly.pdbx_strand_id
1 'polypeptide(L)'
;MKMLIKTLFFICSLLITFIGQAQTEPSRVSFTIKNPSLKNRLVGFSSYNTQLQKITGGYGYSLNALASHAVNLPSPVYVYQEKNGMKELFCVVTQKDDGKVFFINQNYEITREQYLDFARAEMVQKNHEKEKDENSIESIAKKMGIKLVGVKIKGASWFPLMAHIRYELPWGNDKQIGFSTSLSKAKGRYVFLPVGTKIYQCSDKYWDRNVKFTEKLLLTIEGSKDDYTVSLQ
;
A
#
# COMPACT_ATOMS: atom_id res chain seq x y z
N MET A 1 -18.48 31.06 65.40
CA MET A 1 -19.38 31.40 64.27
C MET A 1 -18.86 32.66 63.58
N LYS A 2 -18.04 32.51 62.53
CA LYS A 2 -17.67 33.52 61.54
C LYS A 2 -16.86 32.84 60.42
N MET A 3 -17.27 33.17 59.19
CA MET A 3 -16.70 33.03 57.83
C MET A 3 -15.26 32.51 57.70
N LEU A 4 -14.99 31.51 56.85
CA LEU A 4 -14.79 31.57 55.37
C LEU A 4 -13.52 32.34 54.98
N ILE A 5 -12.54 31.66 54.34
CA ILE A 5 -11.84 32.06 53.10
C ILE A 5 -10.68 31.07 52.76
N LYS A 6 -10.90 30.38 51.63
CA LYS A 6 -10.00 29.93 50.54
C LYS A 6 -8.49 30.16 50.64
N THR A 7 -7.70 29.11 50.37
CA THR A 7 -6.72 28.97 49.25
C THR A 7 -6.09 27.57 49.35
N LEU A 8 -6.47 26.57 48.55
CA LEU A 8 -6.09 26.33 47.15
C LEU A 8 -4.58 26.45 46.90
N PHE A 9 -3.82 25.36 47.10
CA PHE A 9 -2.65 25.07 46.27
C PHE A 9 -2.64 23.58 45.92
N PHE A 10 -3.19 23.33 44.74
CA PHE A 10 -3.29 22.05 44.08
C PHE A 10 -1.94 21.77 43.41
N ILE A 11 -1.04 21.05 44.09
CA ILE A 11 0.17 20.51 43.45
C ILE A 11 -0.11 19.04 43.15
N CYS A 12 -0.90 18.84 42.09
CA CYS A 12 -1.01 17.57 41.40
C CYS A 12 0.17 17.50 40.43
N SER A 13 1.36 17.19 40.95
CA SER A 13 2.53 16.89 40.12
C SER A 13 2.34 15.55 39.44
N LEU A 14 1.57 15.57 38.36
CA LEU A 14 1.85 14.97 37.06
C LEU A 14 2.87 13.82 37.10
N LEU A 15 2.44 12.63 37.56
CA LEU A 15 2.97 11.39 37.03
C LEU A 15 2.51 11.30 35.58
N ILE A 16 3.34 11.81 34.67
CA ILE A 16 3.27 11.43 33.26
C ILE A 16 3.70 9.97 33.23
N THR A 17 2.75 9.07 33.40
CA THR A 17 2.89 7.71 32.89
C THR A 17 3.07 7.84 31.39
N PHE A 18 4.33 7.81 30.96
CA PHE A 18 4.69 7.36 29.61
C PHE A 18 4.14 5.94 29.49
N ILE A 19 2.86 5.82 29.15
CA ILE A 19 2.35 4.63 28.48
C ILE A 19 2.96 4.71 27.09
N GLY A 20 4.21 4.27 27.00
CA GLY A 20 4.72 3.78 25.73
C GLY A 20 3.68 2.76 25.28
N GLN A 21 2.98 3.06 24.18
CA GLN A 21 2.18 2.06 23.50
C GLN A 21 3.14 0.96 23.11
N ALA A 22 3.28 -0.05 23.97
CA ALA A 22 3.87 -1.32 23.59
C ALA A 22 3.10 -1.72 22.34
N GLN A 23 3.79 -1.73 21.20
CA GLN A 23 3.28 -2.18 19.93
C GLN A 23 2.86 -3.63 20.13
N THR A 24 1.59 -3.83 20.45
CA THR A 24 1.03 -5.16 20.60
C THR A 24 0.89 -5.68 19.19
N GLU A 25 1.81 -6.56 18.80
CA GLU A 25 1.71 -7.25 17.52
C GLU A 25 0.33 -7.92 17.45
N PRO A 26 -0.36 -7.82 16.30
CA PRO A 26 -1.66 -8.44 16.16
C PRO A 26 -1.53 -9.94 16.37
N SER A 27 -2.31 -10.48 17.30
CA SER A 27 -2.34 -11.91 17.63
C SER A 27 -2.51 -12.73 16.34
N ARG A 28 -1.62 -13.69 16.09
CA ARG A 28 -1.63 -14.51 14.87
C ARG A 28 -2.47 -15.77 15.08
N VAL A 29 -3.15 -16.22 14.03
CA VAL A 29 -3.91 -17.47 14.02
C VAL A 29 -3.35 -18.41 12.96
N SER A 30 -3.17 -19.68 13.34
CA SER A 30 -2.74 -20.77 12.49
C SER A 30 -3.91 -21.70 12.22
N PHE A 31 -4.16 -22.06 10.96
CA PHE A 31 -5.25 -22.97 10.60
C PHE A 31 -4.93 -23.69 9.30
N THR A 32 -5.67 -24.74 8.98
CA THR A 32 -5.51 -25.48 7.72
C THR A 32 -6.79 -25.42 6.90
N ILE A 33 -6.68 -25.14 5.61
CA ILE A 33 -7.79 -25.33 4.66
C ILE A 33 -7.56 -26.61 3.87
N LYS A 34 -8.59 -27.45 3.78
CA LYS A 34 -8.61 -28.68 3.00
C LYS A 34 -9.62 -28.59 1.85
N ASN A 35 -9.20 -29.05 0.68
CA ASN A 35 -10.07 -29.29 -0.46
C ASN A 35 -10.34 -30.79 -0.58
N PRO A 36 -11.45 -31.33 -0.04
CA PRO A 36 -11.78 -32.74 -0.22
C PRO A 36 -12.30 -33.05 -1.63
N SER A 37 -12.40 -32.07 -2.53
CA SER A 37 -12.88 -32.26 -3.89
C SER A 37 -11.78 -32.68 -4.86
N LEU A 38 -12.19 -33.36 -5.94
CA LEU A 38 -11.35 -33.63 -7.11
C LEU A 38 -11.15 -32.41 -8.02
N LYS A 39 -11.89 -31.32 -7.79
CA LYS A 39 -11.74 -30.07 -8.55
C LYS A 39 -10.84 -29.10 -7.81
N ASN A 40 -9.96 -28.43 -8.54
CA ASN A 40 -9.15 -27.34 -8.00
C ASN A 40 -10.04 -26.18 -7.54
N ARG A 41 -9.62 -25.48 -6.48
CA ARG A 41 -10.32 -24.34 -5.91
C ARG A 41 -9.35 -23.19 -5.66
N LEU A 42 -9.69 -21.99 -6.10
CA LEU A 42 -8.96 -20.80 -5.71
C LEU A 42 -9.50 -20.28 -4.37
N VAL A 43 -8.59 -20.08 -3.43
CA VAL A 43 -8.88 -19.56 -2.10
C VAL A 43 -8.06 -18.31 -1.87
N GLY A 44 -8.69 -17.26 -1.37
CA GLY A 44 -8.02 -16.04 -0.94
C GLY A 44 -7.94 -15.96 0.57
N PHE A 45 -6.89 -15.38 1.09
CA PHE A 45 -6.74 -15.04 2.50
C PHE A 45 -6.55 -13.55 2.62
N SER A 46 -7.19 -12.90 3.58
CA SER A 46 -6.90 -11.51 3.95
C SER A 46 -7.01 -11.34 5.45
N SER A 47 -6.04 -10.67 6.05
CA SER A 47 -6.11 -10.21 7.43
C SER A 47 -6.27 -8.70 7.46
N TYR A 48 -7.21 -8.21 8.25
CA TYR A 48 -7.37 -6.78 8.46
C TYR A 48 -6.63 -6.36 9.72
N ASN A 49 -5.71 -5.42 9.57
CA ASN A 49 -5.06 -4.79 10.69
C ASN A 49 -5.90 -3.58 11.12
N THR A 50 -6.53 -3.70 12.28
CA THR A 50 -7.38 -2.65 12.87
C THR A 50 -6.61 -1.39 13.23
N GLN A 51 -5.32 -1.50 13.60
CA GLN A 51 -4.48 -0.34 13.94
C GLN A 51 -4.10 0.45 12.68
N LEU A 52 -3.74 -0.24 11.60
CA LEU A 52 -3.37 0.38 10.32
C LEU A 52 -4.57 0.64 9.41
N GLN A 53 -5.77 0.28 9.88
CA GLN A 53 -7.03 0.29 9.15
C GLN A 53 -6.95 -0.29 7.72
N LYS A 54 -6.07 -1.28 7.49
CA LYS A 54 -5.82 -1.81 6.14
C LYS A 54 -5.65 -3.32 6.16
N ILE A 55 -5.86 -3.94 5.00
CA ILE A 55 -5.55 -5.36 4.81
C ILE A 55 -4.02 -5.53 4.76
N THR A 56 -3.45 -6.37 5.63
CA THR A 56 -1.99 -6.54 5.77
C THR A 56 -1.46 -7.89 5.34
N GLY A 57 -2.33 -8.87 5.07
CA GLY A 57 -1.92 -10.23 4.73
C GLY A 57 -2.81 -10.86 3.68
N GLY A 58 -2.75 -10.31 2.47
CA GLY A 58 -3.52 -10.76 1.30
C GLY A 58 -2.71 -11.66 0.38
N TYR A 59 -3.15 -12.89 0.11
CA TYR A 59 -2.67 -13.71 -1.02
C TYR A 59 -3.72 -14.71 -1.49
N GLY A 60 -3.67 -15.05 -2.78
CA GLY A 60 -4.46 -16.12 -3.37
C GLY A 60 -3.66 -17.41 -3.45
N TYR A 61 -4.31 -18.54 -3.19
CA TYR A 61 -3.71 -19.87 -3.28
C TYR A 61 -4.61 -20.80 -4.09
N SER A 62 -4.03 -21.46 -5.09
CA SER A 62 -4.70 -22.53 -5.83
C SER A 62 -4.62 -23.82 -5.02
N LEU A 63 -5.70 -24.17 -4.34
CA LEU A 63 -5.80 -25.44 -3.62
C LEU A 63 -6.19 -26.55 -4.60
N ASN A 64 -5.19 -27.35 -4.97
CA ASN A 64 -5.36 -28.48 -5.88
C ASN A 64 -6.36 -29.52 -5.34
N ALA A 65 -6.77 -30.45 -6.21
CA ALA A 65 -7.59 -31.60 -5.84
C ALA A 65 -7.01 -32.37 -4.65
N LEU A 66 -7.85 -32.70 -3.66
CA LEU A 66 -7.49 -33.44 -2.44
C LEU A 66 -6.34 -32.81 -1.62
N ALA A 67 -6.03 -31.52 -1.85
CA ALA A 67 -4.90 -30.85 -1.22
C ALA A 67 -5.30 -30.14 0.08
N SER A 68 -4.28 -29.78 0.87
CA SER A 68 -4.42 -28.97 2.06
C SER A 68 -3.36 -27.87 2.09
N HIS A 69 -3.68 -26.74 2.71
CA HIS A 69 -2.76 -25.63 2.88
C HIS A 69 -2.84 -25.09 4.32
N ALA A 70 -1.70 -25.02 4.98
CA ALA A 70 -1.57 -24.41 6.29
C ALA A 70 -1.33 -22.91 6.14
N VAL A 71 -2.03 -22.12 6.95
CA VAL A 71 -2.02 -20.66 6.92
C VAL A 71 -1.68 -20.16 8.30
N ASN A 72 -0.84 -19.14 8.38
CA ASN A 72 -0.54 -18.43 9.60
C ASN A 72 -0.55 -16.93 9.30
N LEU A 73 -1.57 -16.22 9.79
CA LEU A 73 -1.79 -14.80 9.51
C LEU A 73 -2.28 -14.04 10.76
N PRO A 74 -2.15 -12.70 10.80
CA PRO A 74 -2.78 -11.88 11.84
C PRO A 74 -4.30 -12.12 11.91
N SER A 75 -4.83 -12.29 13.11
CA SER A 75 -6.27 -12.47 13.35
C SER A 75 -7.00 -11.11 13.39
N PRO A 76 -8.24 -11.00 12.86
CA PRO A 76 -9.02 -12.03 12.17
C PRO A 76 -8.57 -12.23 10.72
N VAL A 77 -8.75 -13.45 10.22
CA VAL A 77 -8.48 -13.82 8.82
C VAL A 77 -9.80 -14.06 8.10
N TYR A 78 -10.06 -13.27 7.07
CA TYR A 78 -11.16 -13.44 6.12
C TYR A 78 -10.71 -14.37 5.00
N VAL A 79 -11.42 -15.49 4.86
CA VAL A 79 -11.13 -16.49 3.83
C VAL A 79 -12.14 -16.35 2.71
N TYR A 80 -11.66 -16.23 1.47
CA TYR A 80 -12.47 -16.14 0.27
C TYR A 80 -12.37 -17.40 -0.54
N GLN A 81 -13.43 -17.73 -1.25
CA GLN A 81 -13.42 -18.72 -2.30
C GLN A 81 -13.87 -18.10 -3.61
N GLU A 82 -13.24 -18.47 -4.72
CA GLU A 82 -13.78 -18.15 -6.03
C GLU A 82 -14.85 -19.18 -6.45
N LYS A 83 -16.06 -18.69 -6.71
CA LYS A 83 -17.17 -19.47 -7.28
C LYS A 83 -17.73 -18.72 -8.47
N ASN A 84 -17.81 -19.38 -9.62
CA ASN A 84 -18.34 -18.82 -10.86
C ASN A 84 -17.71 -17.46 -11.25
N GLY A 85 -16.40 -17.30 -11.04
CA GLY A 85 -15.67 -16.05 -11.32
C GLY A 85 -15.88 -14.93 -10.28
N MET A 86 -16.65 -15.17 -9.22
CA MET A 86 -16.87 -14.22 -8.14
C MET A 86 -16.17 -14.67 -6.85
N LYS A 87 -15.55 -13.71 -6.15
CA LYS A 87 -15.00 -13.94 -4.80
C LYS A 87 -16.12 -13.85 -3.79
N GLU A 88 -16.30 -14.92 -3.01
CA GLU A 88 -17.28 -14.99 -1.93
C GLU A 88 -16.56 -15.20 -0.59
N LEU A 89 -17.02 -14.53 0.47
CA LEU A 89 -16.54 -14.79 1.83
C LEU A 89 -17.00 -16.20 2.26
N PHE A 90 -16.03 -17.06 2.56
CA PHE A 90 -16.25 -18.46 2.91
C PHE A 90 -16.29 -18.69 4.43
N CYS A 91 -15.33 -18.13 5.17
CA CYS A 91 -15.33 -18.15 6.64
C CYS A 91 -14.48 -17.02 7.21
N VAL A 92 -14.66 -16.76 8.51
CA VAL A 92 -13.83 -15.83 9.29
C VAL A 92 -13.14 -16.61 10.39
N VAL A 93 -11.81 -16.62 10.36
CA VAL A 93 -10.96 -17.36 11.30
C VAL A 93 -10.44 -16.41 12.36
N THR A 94 -10.75 -16.71 13.61
CA THR A 94 -10.37 -15.90 14.78
C THR A 94 -9.40 -16.65 15.67
N GLN A 95 -8.88 -16.02 16.72
CA GLN A 95 -8.05 -16.68 17.73
C GLN A 95 -8.69 -17.95 18.33
N LYS A 96 -10.03 -18.02 18.40
CA LYS A 96 -10.75 -19.20 18.89
C LYS A 96 -10.68 -20.41 17.96
N ASP A 97 -10.14 -20.21 16.77
CA ASP A 97 -10.03 -21.19 15.69
C ASP A 97 -8.59 -21.62 15.44
N ASP A 98 -7.66 -21.23 16.31
CA ASP A 98 -6.26 -21.63 16.20
C ASP A 98 -6.11 -23.16 16.22
N GLY A 99 -5.33 -23.68 15.28
CA GLY A 99 -5.14 -25.10 15.01
C GLY A 99 -6.30 -25.78 14.27
N LYS A 100 -7.43 -25.11 13.99
CA LYS A 100 -8.58 -25.75 13.32
C LYS A 100 -8.33 -26.06 11.85
N VAL A 101 -9.08 -27.05 11.37
CA VAL A 101 -9.11 -27.46 9.98
C VAL A 101 -10.46 -27.10 9.38
N PHE A 102 -10.45 -26.34 8.28
CA PHE A 102 -11.62 -25.91 7.53
C PHE A 102 -11.70 -26.67 6.20
N PHE A 103 -12.90 -27.10 5.81
CA PHE A 103 -13.14 -27.84 4.56
C PHE A 103 -13.94 -26.98 3.58
N ILE A 104 -13.42 -26.80 2.35
CA ILE A 104 -14.02 -25.88 1.35
C ILE A 104 -15.47 -26.23 0.95
N ASN A 105 -15.88 -27.48 1.12
CA ASN A 105 -17.24 -27.93 0.82
C ASN A 105 -18.23 -27.75 1.98
N GLN A 106 -17.76 -27.27 3.14
CA GLN A 106 -18.62 -26.99 4.30
C GLN A 106 -19.02 -25.53 4.33
N ASN A 107 -20.20 -25.26 4.87
CA ASN A 107 -20.65 -23.90 5.14
C ASN A 107 -20.33 -23.58 6.60
N TYR A 108 -19.72 -22.42 6.83
CA TYR A 108 -19.44 -21.90 8.16
C TYR A 108 -20.36 -20.73 8.43
N GLU A 109 -20.95 -20.69 9.63
CA GLU A 109 -21.76 -19.55 10.04
C GLU A 109 -20.87 -18.32 10.20
N ILE A 110 -21.23 -17.25 9.51
CA ILE A 110 -20.59 -15.94 9.62
C ILE A 110 -21.59 -15.05 10.33
N THR A 111 -21.22 -14.57 11.52
CA THR A 111 -22.12 -13.71 12.29
C THR A 111 -22.34 -12.39 11.55
N ARG A 112 -23.47 -11.73 11.84
CA ARG A 112 -23.75 -10.39 11.28
C ARG A 112 -22.64 -9.40 11.57
N GLU A 113 -22.05 -9.46 12.76
CA GLU A 113 -20.94 -8.59 13.17
C GLU A 113 -19.69 -8.84 12.32
N GLN A 114 -19.30 -10.11 12.13
CA GLN A 114 -18.19 -10.48 11.27
C GLN A 114 -18.39 -10.05 9.82
N TYR A 115 -19.62 -10.15 9.32
CA TYR A 115 -19.96 -9.67 7.98
C TYR A 115 -19.85 -8.14 7.87
N LEU A 116 -20.34 -7.40 8.87
CA LEU A 116 -20.24 -5.94 8.90
C LEU A 116 -18.78 -5.47 8.99
N ASP A 117 -17.96 -6.12 9.81
CA ASP A 117 -16.54 -5.81 9.95
C ASP A 117 -15.78 -6.10 8.64
N PHE A 118 -16.09 -7.22 7.99
CA PHE A 118 -15.58 -7.53 6.65
C PHE A 118 -15.98 -6.45 5.63
N ALA A 119 -17.26 -6.07 5.57
CA ALA A 119 -17.74 -5.06 4.64
C ALA A 119 -17.07 -3.69 4.87
N ARG A 120 -16.82 -3.30 6.13
CA ARG A 120 -16.04 -2.10 6.47
C ARG A 120 -14.60 -2.22 5.98
N ALA A 121 -13.95 -3.35 6.22
CA ALA A 121 -12.58 -3.59 5.75
C ALA A 121 -12.45 -3.49 4.21
N GLU A 122 -13.41 -4.05 3.45
CA GLU A 122 -13.45 -3.90 1.99
C GLU A 122 -13.67 -2.46 1.56
N MET A 123 -14.59 -1.73 2.20
CA MET A 123 -14.84 -0.32 1.88
C MET A 123 -13.60 0.53 2.11
N VAL A 124 -12.89 0.33 3.23
CA VAL A 124 -11.66 1.06 3.53
C VAL A 124 -10.56 0.71 2.52
N GLN A 125 -10.39 -0.56 2.16
CA GLN A 125 -9.43 -0.96 1.13
C GLN A 125 -9.75 -0.32 -0.23
N LYS A 126 -11.02 -0.36 -0.66
CA LYS A 126 -11.46 0.29 -1.90
C LYS A 126 -11.25 1.80 -1.85
N ASN A 127 -11.49 2.43 -0.71
CA ASN A 127 -11.24 3.87 -0.53
C ASN A 127 -9.75 4.18 -0.59
N HIS A 128 -8.87 3.38 0.04
CA HIS A 128 -7.43 3.57 -0.08
C HIS A 128 -6.90 3.35 -1.51
N GLU A 129 -7.44 2.37 -2.23
CA GLU A 129 -7.09 2.15 -3.65
C GLU A 129 -7.56 3.32 -4.51
N LYS A 130 -8.80 3.81 -4.30
CA LYS A 130 -9.31 5.02 -4.93
C LYS A 130 -8.49 6.25 -4.57
N GLU A 131 -8.15 6.47 -3.31
CA GLU A 131 -7.31 7.59 -2.87
C GLU A 131 -5.93 7.51 -3.53
N LYS A 132 -5.34 6.32 -3.66
CA LYS A 132 -4.06 6.14 -4.34
C LYS A 132 -4.16 6.44 -5.84
N ASP A 133 -5.25 6.02 -6.48
CA ASP A 133 -5.52 6.30 -7.89
C ASP A 133 -5.85 7.79 -8.12
N GLU A 134 -6.63 8.41 -7.24
CA GLU A 134 -6.98 9.83 -7.27
C GLU A 134 -5.80 10.75 -7.01
N ASN A 135 -4.82 10.30 -6.22
CA ASN A 135 -3.57 10.99 -5.94
C ASN A 135 -2.44 10.63 -6.92
N SER A 136 -2.72 9.85 -7.98
CA SER A 136 -1.75 9.60 -9.04
C SER A 136 -1.46 10.87 -9.85
N ILE A 137 -0.30 10.91 -10.52
CA ILE A 137 0.08 12.03 -11.38
C ILE A 137 -0.97 12.20 -12.49
N GLU A 138 -1.45 11.08 -13.02
CA GLU A 138 -2.40 10.99 -14.11
C GLU A 138 -3.78 11.52 -13.71
N SER A 139 -4.30 11.11 -12.55
CA SER A 139 -5.59 11.58 -12.04
C SER A 139 -5.56 13.06 -11.69
N ILE A 140 -4.47 13.55 -11.09
CA ILE A 140 -4.31 14.98 -10.77
C ILE A 140 -4.20 15.80 -12.06
N ALA A 141 -3.38 15.38 -13.02
CA ALA A 141 -3.27 16.04 -14.32
C ALA A 141 -4.63 16.13 -15.02
N LYS A 142 -5.39 15.04 -15.03
CA LYS A 142 -6.75 15.00 -15.59
C LYS A 142 -7.70 15.96 -14.89
N LYS A 143 -7.74 15.97 -13.55
CA LYS A 143 -8.56 16.90 -12.75
C LYS A 143 -8.22 18.36 -13.04
N MET A 144 -6.94 18.66 -13.30
CA MET A 144 -6.46 20.01 -13.63
C MET A 144 -6.56 20.37 -15.13
N GLY A 145 -7.01 19.44 -15.99
CA GLY A 145 -7.04 19.64 -17.43
C GLY A 145 -5.64 19.77 -18.07
N ILE A 146 -4.60 19.27 -17.40
CA ILE A 146 -3.22 19.33 -17.89
C ILE A 146 -2.95 18.10 -18.76
N LYS A 147 -2.43 18.33 -19.96
CA LYS A 147 -2.03 17.27 -20.89
C LYS A 147 -0.88 16.45 -20.31
N LEU A 148 -0.97 15.12 -20.43
CA LEU A 148 0.13 14.19 -20.18
C LEU A 148 0.90 13.94 -21.47
N VAL A 149 2.22 13.82 -21.36
CA VAL A 149 3.11 13.45 -22.47
C VAL A 149 4.00 12.28 -22.07
N GLY A 150 4.39 11.47 -23.04
CA GLY A 150 5.32 10.39 -22.83
C GLY A 150 6.76 10.90 -22.75
N VAL A 151 7.54 10.39 -21.80
CA VAL A 151 8.96 10.72 -21.66
C VAL A 151 9.77 9.45 -21.51
N LYS A 152 10.67 9.21 -22.47
CA LYS A 152 11.64 8.11 -22.44
C LYS A 152 12.98 8.61 -21.91
N ILE A 153 13.40 8.12 -20.75
CA ILE A 153 14.68 8.47 -20.12
C ILE A 153 15.66 7.31 -20.31
N LYS A 154 16.82 7.57 -20.92
CA LYS A 154 17.85 6.56 -21.24
C LYS A 154 19.20 6.93 -20.63
N GLY A 155 20.02 5.92 -20.31
CA GLY A 155 21.38 6.15 -19.82
C GLY A 155 22.33 6.59 -20.94
N ALA A 156 23.39 7.33 -20.57
CA ALA A 156 24.46 7.73 -21.49
C ALA A 156 25.34 6.55 -21.92
N SER A 157 25.51 5.56 -21.03
CA SER A 157 26.42 4.43 -21.20
C SER A 157 25.75 3.25 -21.89
N TRP A 158 26.54 2.45 -22.62
CA TRP A 158 26.12 1.14 -23.10
C TRP A 158 25.89 0.16 -21.94
N PHE A 159 26.68 0.30 -20.86
CA PHE A 159 26.51 -0.51 -19.65
C PHE A 159 25.45 0.11 -18.73
N PRO A 160 24.66 -0.72 -18.03
CA PRO A 160 23.66 -0.24 -17.09
C PRO A 160 24.32 0.47 -15.91
N LEU A 161 23.99 1.75 -15.70
CA LEU A 161 24.44 2.55 -14.55
C LEU A 161 23.24 3.01 -13.73
N MET A 162 23.40 3.04 -12.41
CA MET A 162 22.35 3.54 -11.52
C MET A 162 22.13 5.03 -11.80
N ALA A 163 20.89 5.39 -12.08
CA ALA A 163 20.47 6.77 -12.28
C ALA A 163 19.41 7.14 -11.25
N HIS A 164 19.51 8.35 -10.72
CA HIS A 164 18.56 8.94 -9.79
C HIS A 164 17.85 10.10 -10.50
N ILE A 165 16.54 10.02 -10.66
CA ILE A 165 15.75 11.00 -11.41
C ILE A 165 14.65 11.56 -10.52
N ARG A 166 14.58 12.88 -10.40
CA ARG A 166 13.54 13.61 -9.67
C ARG A 166 12.64 14.36 -10.65
N TYR A 167 11.35 14.43 -10.33
CA TYR A 167 10.37 15.26 -11.02
C TYR A 167 9.93 16.41 -10.14
N GLU A 168 9.85 17.59 -10.72
CA GLU A 168 9.14 18.73 -10.15
C GLU A 168 7.88 18.93 -10.99
N LEU A 169 6.74 18.54 -10.41
CA LEU A 169 5.44 18.62 -11.05
C LEU A 169 4.95 20.08 -11.09
N PRO A 170 4.18 20.48 -12.11
CA PRO A 170 3.81 21.88 -12.35
C PRO A 170 2.89 22.47 -11.26
N TRP A 171 2.19 21.63 -10.50
CA TRP A 171 1.29 22.07 -9.43
C TRP A 171 1.94 22.15 -8.05
N GLY A 172 3.26 21.92 -7.95
CA GLY A 172 4.00 22.08 -6.70
C GLY A 172 3.59 21.07 -5.63
N ASN A 173 4.44 20.07 -5.39
CA ASN A 173 4.32 19.25 -4.20
C ASN A 173 5.72 19.03 -3.65
N ASP A 174 5.93 19.32 -2.36
CA ASP A 174 7.20 19.10 -1.63
C ASP A 174 7.60 17.61 -1.52
N LYS A 175 6.77 16.71 -2.08
CA LYS A 175 7.10 15.30 -2.16
C LYS A 175 8.17 15.09 -3.23
N GLN A 176 9.30 14.53 -2.80
CA GLN A 176 10.38 14.05 -3.65
C GLN A 176 9.88 12.87 -4.51
N ILE A 177 9.33 13.18 -5.69
CA ILE A 177 8.78 12.19 -6.63
C ILE A 177 9.81 11.89 -7.72
N GLY A 178 9.87 10.64 -8.17
CA GLY A 178 10.75 10.20 -9.26
C GLY A 178 11.13 8.73 -9.12
N PHE A 179 12.33 8.35 -9.55
CA PHE A 179 12.81 6.98 -9.41
C PHE A 179 14.33 6.86 -9.29
N SER A 180 14.79 5.68 -8.89
CA SER A 180 16.15 5.24 -9.19
C SER A 180 16.15 3.84 -9.75
N THR A 181 16.90 3.66 -10.83
CA THR A 181 17.02 2.38 -11.51
C THR A 181 18.29 2.39 -12.35
N SER A 182 18.76 1.20 -12.70
CA SER A 182 19.82 1.05 -13.67
C SER A 182 19.32 1.36 -15.09
N LEU A 183 19.98 2.27 -15.79
CA LEU A 183 19.67 2.73 -17.15
C LEU A 183 20.89 2.58 -18.07
N SER A 184 20.64 2.32 -19.35
CA SER A 184 21.65 2.32 -20.42
C SER A 184 21.07 2.91 -21.71
N LYS A 185 21.89 3.02 -22.77
CA LYS A 185 21.45 3.43 -24.10
C LYS A 185 20.33 2.54 -24.65
N ALA A 186 20.42 1.22 -24.39
CA ALA A 186 19.45 0.23 -24.84
C ALA A 186 18.25 0.09 -23.90
N LYS A 187 18.46 0.31 -22.59
CA LYS A 187 17.45 0.12 -21.54
C LYS A 187 17.11 1.44 -20.86
N GLY A 188 16.05 2.06 -21.35
CA GLY A 188 15.46 3.28 -20.76
C GLY A 188 14.24 2.99 -19.90
N ARG A 189 13.76 4.02 -19.19
CA ARG A 189 12.47 4.02 -18.50
C ARG A 189 11.52 4.99 -19.20
N TYR A 190 10.28 4.55 -19.42
CA TYR A 190 9.23 5.36 -20.01
C TYR A 190 8.25 5.76 -18.92
N VAL A 191 7.86 7.04 -18.89
CA VAL A 191 6.94 7.61 -17.90
C VAL A 191 6.00 8.60 -18.58
N PHE A 192 4.78 8.75 -18.07
CA PHE A 192 3.87 9.81 -18.48
C PHE A 192 3.92 10.94 -17.46
N LEU A 193 4.18 12.15 -17.93
CA LEU A 193 4.34 13.32 -17.08
C LEU A 193 3.52 14.49 -17.64
N PRO A 194 2.97 15.35 -16.78
CA PRO A 194 2.17 16.49 -17.19
C PRO A 194 3.05 17.59 -17.81
N VAL A 195 2.47 18.34 -18.76
CA VAL A 195 3.09 19.55 -19.29
C VAL A 195 3.42 20.52 -18.16
N GLY A 196 4.61 21.12 -18.21
CA GLY A 196 5.18 21.96 -17.17
C GLY A 196 6.09 21.22 -16.18
N THR A 197 6.17 19.89 -16.23
CA THR A 197 7.09 19.13 -15.38
C THR A 197 8.55 19.43 -15.72
N LYS A 198 9.38 19.62 -14.70
CA LYS A 198 10.84 19.64 -14.83
C LYS A 198 11.44 18.32 -14.36
N ILE A 199 12.38 17.79 -15.12
CA ILE A 199 13.03 16.50 -14.86
C ILE A 199 14.51 16.76 -14.54
N TYR A 200 14.97 16.25 -13.40
CA TYR A 200 16.33 16.42 -12.91
C TYR A 200 17.06 15.09 -12.80
N GLN A 201 18.35 15.08 -13.15
CA GLN A 201 19.30 14.03 -12.79
C GLN A 201 19.94 14.39 -11.44
N CYS A 202 19.84 13.50 -10.47
CA CYS A 202 20.44 13.66 -9.16
C CYS A 202 21.72 12.82 -9.05
N SER A 203 22.71 13.32 -8.30
CA SER A 203 23.96 12.59 -8.06
C SER A 203 23.78 11.37 -7.14
N ASP A 204 22.74 11.36 -6.31
CA ASP A 204 22.44 10.33 -5.32
C ASP A 204 20.93 10.27 -5.04
N LYS A 205 20.51 9.42 -4.09
CA LYS A 205 19.13 9.22 -3.63
C LYS A 205 18.57 10.51 -3.02
N TYR A 206 17.95 11.30 -3.88
CA TYR A 206 17.33 12.57 -3.53
C TYR A 206 16.17 12.49 -2.53
N TRP A 207 15.70 11.28 -2.18
CA TRP A 207 14.65 11.05 -1.19
C TRP A 207 15.15 10.71 0.22
N ASP A 208 16.46 10.54 0.39
CA ASP A 208 17.05 10.29 1.70
C ASP A 208 17.39 11.61 2.39
N ARG A 209 16.86 11.82 3.60
CA ARG A 209 17.01 13.07 4.36
C ARG A 209 18.46 13.33 4.77
N ASN A 210 19.28 12.29 4.84
CA ASN A 210 20.67 12.37 5.31
C ASN A 210 21.69 12.44 4.16
N VAL A 211 21.24 12.47 2.91
CA VAL A 211 22.10 12.48 1.73
C VAL A 211 22.11 13.87 1.11
N LYS A 212 23.30 14.46 1.00
CA LYS A 212 23.51 15.65 0.16
C LYS A 212 23.66 15.20 -1.28
N PHE A 213 22.88 15.77 -2.18
CA PHE A 213 22.96 15.48 -3.61
C PHE A 213 22.99 16.79 -4.40
N THR A 214 23.54 16.73 -5.61
CA THR A 214 23.40 17.79 -6.61
C THR A 214 22.35 17.39 -7.62
N GLU A 215 21.70 18.38 -8.24
CA GLU A 215 20.72 18.15 -9.29
C GLU A 215 21.08 18.92 -10.56
N LYS A 216 20.79 18.29 -11.70
CA LYS A 216 20.96 18.86 -13.02
C LYS A 216 19.65 18.76 -13.79
N LEU A 217 19.11 19.90 -14.21
CA LEU A 217 17.92 19.93 -15.06
C LEU A 217 18.23 19.28 -16.42
N LEU A 218 17.40 18.30 -16.81
CA LEU A 218 17.52 17.59 -18.07
C LEU A 218 16.50 18.09 -19.10
N LEU A 219 15.27 18.31 -18.67
CA LEU A 219 14.15 18.66 -19.54
C LEU A 219 13.08 19.41 -18.76
N THR A 220 12.50 20.44 -19.38
CA THR A 220 11.21 21.01 -19.01
C THR A 220 10.20 20.63 -20.08
N ILE A 221 9.06 20.08 -19.68
CA ILE A 221 8.03 19.65 -20.63
C ILE A 221 7.20 20.86 -21.06
N GLU A 222 7.38 21.30 -22.30
CA GLU A 222 6.66 22.46 -22.84
C GLU A 222 5.30 22.11 -23.48
N GLY A 223 5.06 20.84 -23.81
CA GLY A 223 3.80 20.37 -24.40
C GLY A 223 3.68 20.55 -25.91
N SER A 224 4.75 21.00 -26.57
CA SER A 224 4.86 21.12 -28.04
C SER A 224 4.95 19.76 -28.75
N LYS A 225 5.24 18.69 -28.02
CA LYS A 225 5.34 17.31 -28.53
C LYS A 225 4.54 16.36 -27.64
N ASP A 226 4.04 15.28 -28.23
CA ASP A 226 3.36 14.21 -27.49
C ASP A 226 4.35 13.27 -26.77
N ASP A 227 5.59 13.21 -27.28
CA ASP A 227 6.66 12.37 -26.75
C ASP A 227 8.00 13.10 -26.69
N TYR A 228 8.75 12.82 -25.63
CA TYR A 228 10.11 13.28 -25.40
C TYR A 228 11.05 12.09 -25.18
N THR A 229 12.28 12.22 -25.65
CA THR A 229 13.36 11.30 -25.27
C THR A 229 14.50 12.11 -24.65
N VAL A 230 14.90 11.72 -23.45
CA VAL A 230 15.99 12.32 -22.69
C VAL A 230 17.09 11.28 -22.53
N SER A 231 18.31 11.65 -22.92
CA SER A 231 19.50 10.86 -22.62
C SER A 231 20.22 11.52 -21.47
N LEU A 232 20.55 10.74 -20.44
CA LEU A 232 21.40 11.19 -19.36
C LEU A 232 22.78 11.57 -19.91
N GLN A 233 23.45 12.48 -19.21
CA GLN A 233 24.82 12.91 -19.51
C GLN A 233 25.77 12.33 -18.46
#